data_AF-A0A959UKR9-F1
#
_entry.id   AF-A0A959UKR9-F1
#
_cell.length_a   1.000
_cell.length_b   1.000
_cell.length_c   1.000
_cell.angle_alpha   90.00
_cell.angle_beta   90.00
_cell.angle_gamma   90.00
#
_symmetry.space_group_name_H-M   'P 1'
#
loop_
_entity.id
_entity.type
_entity.pdbx_description
1 polymer ?
#
loop_
_entity_poly.entity_id
_entity_poly.type
_entity_poly.pdbx_seq_one_letter_code
_entity_poly.pdbx_strand_id
1 'polypeptide(L)'
;MKTTNLLSVLLLLIILLSCNKKEDQKPVNNPSSTEQKKFGDVGNEWHMRVMDHEMSARIVENVDGLIKLELTREDQIDTLLLRLKDNVIYEYVHSLGDTSKPFTLVEFGAQVGAYYEFDDGYWYFRRDVTGRESYHIECLGQHLETIAVYENMPYGMDIPLFGCTIRTIYWYWNPVYGLVCIEIETDNCGFIEIQFISIDLG
;
A
#
# COMPACT_ATOMS: atom_id res chain seq x y z
N MET A 1 -12.99 30.58 2.89
CA MET A 1 -12.16 30.27 1.71
C MET A 1 -11.82 28.80 1.82
N LYS A 2 -12.14 28.02 0.78
CA LYS A 2 -12.30 26.56 0.83
C LYS A 2 -10.95 25.86 0.94
N THR A 3 -10.81 25.04 1.96
CA THR A 3 -9.64 24.20 2.30
C THR A 3 -9.93 22.76 1.86
N THR A 4 -9.22 22.23 0.84
CA THR A 4 -9.27 20.80 0.51
C THR A 4 -8.17 20.38 -0.47
N ASN A 5 -7.57 19.22 -0.16
CA ASN A 5 -6.97 18.21 -1.05
C ASN A 5 -5.44 18.28 -1.31
N LEU A 6 -4.69 18.03 -0.23
CA LEU A 6 -3.25 17.72 -0.19
C LEU A 6 -3.00 16.21 0.10
N LEU A 7 -4.07 15.39 0.13
CA LEU A 7 -4.10 14.01 0.68
C LEU A 7 -3.84 12.90 -0.36
N SER A 8 -3.57 13.25 -1.62
CA SER A 8 -3.35 12.30 -2.72
C SER A 8 -1.86 11.94 -2.91
N VAL A 9 -0.94 12.85 -2.57
CA VAL A 9 0.53 12.59 -2.55
C VAL A 9 0.92 11.62 -1.41
N LEU A 10 -0.04 11.30 -0.54
CA LEU A 10 0.11 10.46 0.64
C LEU A 10 0.06 8.98 0.41
N LEU A 11 -0.54 8.53 -0.70
CA LEU A 11 -0.79 7.12 -0.86
C LEU A 11 0.52 6.32 -0.96
N LEU A 12 1.61 7.04 -1.21
CA LEU A 12 2.96 6.54 -1.17
C LEU A 12 3.84 7.14 -0.05
N LEU A 13 3.34 7.91 0.97
CA LEU A 13 3.86 7.93 2.39
C LEU A 13 3.48 9.05 3.41
N ILE A 14 2.81 10.17 3.12
CA ILE A 14 2.81 11.34 4.08
C ILE A 14 1.53 11.54 4.88
N ILE A 15 1.10 10.59 5.69
CA ILE A 15 0.46 10.93 6.97
C ILE A 15 0.97 12.32 7.41
N LEU A 16 0.12 13.35 7.53
CA LEU A 16 0.33 14.64 8.22
C LEU A 16 -0.60 15.78 7.73
N LEU A 17 -1.71 15.97 8.48
CA LEU A 17 -2.21 17.24 9.07
C LEU A 17 -3.67 17.66 8.77
N SER A 18 -4.65 16.95 9.36
CA SER A 18 -5.80 17.46 10.16
C SER A 18 -6.87 16.37 10.30
N CYS A 19 -7.40 15.99 11.47
CA CYS A 19 -8.00 16.83 12.49
C CYS A 19 -8.12 16.05 13.83
N ASN A 20 -7.85 16.73 14.95
CA ASN A 20 -7.89 16.17 16.32
C ASN A 20 -9.16 15.36 16.65
N LYS A 21 -8.96 14.15 17.17
CA LYS A 21 -9.73 13.60 18.29
C LYS A 21 -8.86 12.62 19.09
N LYS A 22 -8.78 12.86 20.39
CA LYS A 22 -8.15 11.94 21.36
C LYS A 22 -9.16 10.84 21.71
N GLU A 23 -8.73 9.59 21.73
CA GLU A 23 -9.35 8.57 22.56
C GLU A 23 -8.38 7.43 22.90
N ASP A 24 -8.59 6.86 24.08
CA ASP A 24 -7.62 6.15 24.93
C ASP A 24 -7.19 4.76 24.43
N GLN A 25 -5.92 4.41 24.71
CA GLN A 25 -5.37 3.07 24.54
C GLN A 25 -5.94 2.07 25.58
N LYS A 26 -6.38 0.89 25.11
CA LYS A 26 -6.54 -0.32 25.93
C LYS A 26 -5.47 -1.36 25.55
N PRO A 27 -5.03 -2.19 26.51
CA PRO A 27 -3.90 -3.10 26.31
C PRO A 27 -4.23 -4.27 25.39
N VAL A 28 -3.26 -4.61 24.54
CA VAL A 28 -3.28 -5.73 23.60
C VAL A 28 -3.11 -7.05 24.38
N ASN A 29 -4.10 -7.93 24.26
CA ASN A 29 -3.99 -9.33 24.64
C ASN A 29 -3.54 -10.13 23.42
N ASN A 30 -2.44 -10.86 23.54
CA ASN A 30 -2.01 -11.89 22.58
C ASN A 30 -3.10 -12.95 22.38
N PRO A 31 -3.39 -13.35 21.14
CA PRO A 31 -3.99 -14.64 20.87
C PRO A 31 -3.02 -15.54 20.09
N SER A 32 -2.66 -16.66 20.72
CA SER A 32 -2.09 -17.83 20.08
C SER A 32 -3.19 -18.60 19.33
N SER A 33 -3.15 -18.56 18.01
CA SER A 33 -3.62 -19.61 17.09
C SER A 33 -3.20 -19.17 15.68
N THR A 34 -2.24 -19.85 15.08
CA THR A 34 -1.67 -19.54 13.77
C THR A 34 -2.65 -19.83 12.63
N GLU A 35 -3.77 -19.10 12.61
CA GLU A 35 -4.56 -18.95 11.40
C GLU A 35 -3.73 -18.11 10.42
N GLN A 36 -3.52 -18.66 9.25
CA GLN A 36 -2.79 -18.02 8.16
C GLN A 36 -3.59 -16.78 7.68
N LYS A 37 -3.19 -15.59 8.12
CA LYS A 37 -3.83 -14.32 7.73
C LYS A 37 -3.43 -13.91 6.31
N LYS A 38 -4.41 -13.53 5.51
CA LYS A 38 -4.24 -13.03 4.14
C LYS A 38 -4.38 -11.52 4.08
N PHE A 39 -3.86 -10.92 3.00
CA PHE A 39 -4.16 -9.55 2.65
C PHE A 39 -5.68 -9.41 2.47
N GLY A 40 -6.31 -8.59 3.33
CA GLY A 40 -7.77 -8.44 3.40
C GLY A 40 -8.37 -8.85 4.75
N ASP A 41 -7.72 -9.69 5.53
CA ASP A 41 -8.31 -10.20 6.78
C ASP A 41 -8.28 -9.15 7.89
N VAL A 42 -9.41 -8.97 8.58
CA VAL A 42 -9.51 -8.03 9.71
C VAL A 42 -8.58 -8.46 10.84
N GLY A 43 -7.83 -7.50 11.38
CA GLY A 43 -6.80 -7.73 12.38
C GLY A 43 -5.50 -8.28 11.80
N ASN A 44 -5.35 -8.38 10.47
CA ASN A 44 -4.03 -8.54 9.87
C ASN A 44 -3.26 -7.23 10.04
N GLU A 45 -2.04 -7.33 10.55
CA GLU A 45 -1.16 -6.21 10.84
C GLU A 45 0.19 -6.44 10.17
N TRP A 46 0.79 -5.35 9.71
CA TRP A 46 2.06 -5.34 9.00
C TRP A 46 2.97 -4.28 9.58
N HIS A 47 4.24 -4.61 9.72
CA HIS A 47 5.27 -3.63 10.06
C HIS A 47 6.07 -3.27 8.81
N MET A 48 6.21 -1.97 8.57
CA MET A 48 6.93 -1.43 7.43
C MET A 48 8.08 -0.58 7.95
N ARG A 49 9.22 -0.65 7.29
CA ARG A 49 10.32 0.29 7.53
C ARG A 49 10.61 1.02 6.25
N VAL A 50 10.54 2.35 6.29
CA VAL A 50 10.95 3.20 5.16
C VAL A 50 12.04 4.12 5.64
N MET A 51 13.26 3.90 5.13
CA MET A 51 14.47 4.55 5.63
C MET A 51 14.59 4.34 7.15
N ASP A 52 14.64 5.42 7.94
CA ASP A 52 14.75 5.38 9.40
C ASP A 52 13.38 5.45 10.12
N HIS A 53 12.27 5.36 9.38
CA HIS A 53 10.92 5.42 9.94
C HIS A 53 10.27 4.04 10.02
N GLU A 54 9.77 3.71 11.21
CA GLU A 54 8.92 2.52 11.43
C GLU A 54 7.44 2.91 11.35
N MET A 55 6.67 2.06 10.68
CA MET A 55 5.23 2.21 10.49
C MET A 55 4.57 0.86 10.71
N SER A 56 3.29 0.87 11.06
CA SER A 56 2.47 -0.33 10.97
C SER A 56 1.19 -0.06 10.18
N ALA A 57 0.67 -1.08 9.52
CA ALA A 57 -0.60 -1.02 8.83
C ALA A 57 -1.49 -2.14 9.34
N ARG A 58 -2.78 -1.90 9.56
CA ARG A 58 -3.71 -2.88 10.10
C ARG A 58 -5.06 -2.81 9.41
N ILE A 59 -5.60 -3.95 8.98
CA ILE A 59 -7.00 -3.98 8.52
C ILE A 59 -7.92 -3.93 9.72
N VAL A 60 -8.77 -2.91 9.77
CA VAL A 60 -9.77 -2.75 10.84
C VAL A 60 -11.18 -3.07 10.39
N GLU A 61 -11.43 -3.14 9.09
CA GLU A 61 -12.73 -3.46 8.53
C GLU A 61 -12.57 -4.11 7.17
N ASN A 62 -13.37 -5.13 6.88
CA ASN A 62 -13.54 -5.68 5.53
C ASN A 62 -15.01 -6.05 5.34
N VAL A 63 -15.68 -5.36 4.44
CA VAL A 63 -17.07 -5.63 4.05
C VAL A 63 -17.10 -5.89 2.55
N ASP A 64 -17.33 -7.15 2.17
CA ASP A 64 -17.42 -7.58 0.77
C ASP A 64 -16.22 -7.12 -0.10
N GLY A 65 -15.01 -7.26 0.45
CA GLY A 65 -13.75 -6.89 -0.20
C GLY A 65 -13.44 -5.39 -0.17
N LEU A 66 -14.32 -4.56 0.40
CA LEU A 66 -14.01 -3.17 0.73
C LEU A 66 -13.33 -3.12 2.09
N ILE A 67 -12.05 -2.76 2.08
CA ILE A 67 -11.14 -2.85 3.22
C ILE A 67 -10.84 -1.46 3.75
N LYS A 68 -10.96 -1.29 5.06
CA LYS A 68 -10.44 -0.14 5.78
C LYS A 68 -9.10 -0.52 6.42
N LEU A 69 -8.06 0.15 5.97
CA LEU A 69 -6.67 -0.04 6.41
C LEU A 69 -6.26 1.15 7.28
N GLU A 70 -5.83 0.90 8.51
CA GLU A 70 -5.23 1.91 9.39
C GLU A 70 -3.72 1.87 9.25
N LEU A 71 -3.10 2.99 8.86
CA LEU A 71 -1.66 3.16 8.82
C LEU A 71 -1.23 3.98 10.04
N THR A 72 -0.43 3.38 10.91
CA THR A 72 0.15 4.02 12.10
C THR A 72 1.60 4.40 11.83
N ARG A 73 1.95 5.65 12.14
CA ARG A 73 3.33 6.14 12.12
C ARG A 73 3.53 7.06 13.32
N GLU A 74 4.50 6.73 14.17
CA GLU A 74 4.73 7.45 15.43
C GLU A 74 3.39 7.56 16.21
N ASP A 75 2.91 8.78 16.45
CA ASP A 75 1.65 9.06 17.17
C ASP A 75 0.46 9.34 16.24
N GLN A 76 0.53 8.96 14.97
CA GLN A 76 -0.49 9.28 13.95
C GLN A 76 -1.10 8.04 13.33
N ILE A 77 -2.41 8.06 13.14
CA ILE A 77 -3.18 7.00 12.47
C ILE A 77 -3.94 7.62 11.30
N ASP A 78 -3.67 7.12 10.11
CA ASP A 78 -4.43 7.43 8.89
C ASP A 78 -5.27 6.24 8.46
N THR A 79 -6.37 6.54 7.77
CA THR A 79 -7.29 5.54 7.25
C THR A 79 -7.27 5.56 5.73
N LEU A 80 -7.06 4.39 5.14
CA LEU A 80 -7.14 4.14 3.71
C LEU A 80 -8.33 3.24 3.43
N LEU A 81 -9.04 3.54 2.36
CA LEU A 81 -10.11 2.69 1.85
C LEU A 81 -9.62 2.02 0.57
N LEU A 82 -9.57 0.70 0.58
CA LEU A 82 -9.12 -0.14 -0.52
C LEU A 82 -10.24 -1.09 -0.94
N ARG A 83 -10.24 -1.58 -2.17
CA ARG A 83 -11.06 -2.72 -2.57
C ARG A 83 -10.19 -3.80 -3.20
N LEU A 84 -10.34 -5.02 -2.69
CA LEU A 84 -9.83 -6.22 -3.32
C LEU A 84 -10.92 -6.83 -4.20
N LYS A 85 -10.66 -6.91 -5.50
CA LYS A 85 -11.58 -7.54 -6.44
C LYS A 85 -10.81 -8.09 -7.64
N ASP A 86 -11.03 -9.36 -7.98
CA ASP A 86 -10.50 -10.00 -9.21
C ASP A 86 -8.97 -9.89 -9.39
N ASN A 87 -8.18 -9.99 -8.31
CA ASN A 87 -6.72 -9.73 -8.30
C ASN A 87 -6.33 -8.31 -8.68
N VAL A 88 -7.24 -7.35 -8.47
CA VAL A 88 -7.00 -5.93 -8.56
C VAL A 88 -7.13 -5.34 -7.17
N ILE A 89 -6.19 -4.46 -6.82
CA ILE A 89 -6.30 -3.58 -5.67
C ILE A 89 -6.76 -2.24 -6.21
N TYR A 90 -7.93 -1.80 -5.75
CA TYR A 90 -8.39 -0.43 -5.95
C TYR A 90 -8.18 0.36 -4.69
N GLU A 91 -8.00 1.66 -4.84
CA GLU A 91 -7.92 2.62 -3.75
C GLU A 91 -8.91 3.77 -4.00
N TYR A 92 -9.34 4.39 -2.91
CA TYR A 92 -10.36 5.45 -2.91
C TYR A 92 -9.89 6.71 -2.20
N VAL A 93 -8.61 6.82 -1.89
CA VAL A 93 -8.08 8.00 -1.18
C VAL A 93 -8.19 9.21 -2.09
N HIS A 94 -7.83 9.03 -3.36
CA HIS A 94 -7.92 10.11 -4.35
C HIS A 94 -9.36 10.48 -4.70
N SER A 95 -10.32 9.59 -4.45
CA SER A 95 -11.74 9.88 -4.59
C SER A 95 -12.38 10.41 -3.29
N LEU A 96 -11.57 10.71 -2.26
CA LEU A 96 -12.03 11.13 -0.93
C LEU A 96 -13.03 10.14 -0.30
N GLY A 97 -12.82 8.85 -0.55
CA GLY A 97 -13.69 7.76 -0.12
C GLY A 97 -14.91 7.54 -1.02
N ASP A 98 -15.05 8.25 -2.14
CA ASP A 98 -16.10 7.99 -3.13
C ASP A 98 -15.83 6.66 -3.84
N THR A 99 -16.51 5.61 -3.36
CA THR A 99 -16.35 4.25 -3.86
C THR A 99 -16.87 4.04 -5.28
N SER A 100 -17.55 5.04 -5.87
CA SER A 100 -17.99 5.02 -7.27
C SER A 100 -16.87 5.38 -8.27
N LYS A 101 -15.74 5.90 -7.77
CA LYS A 101 -14.58 6.32 -8.57
C LYS A 101 -13.31 5.62 -8.10
N PRO A 102 -13.22 4.28 -8.23
CA PRO A 102 -12.03 3.55 -7.83
C PRO A 102 -10.84 3.98 -8.69
N PHE A 103 -9.69 4.13 -8.04
CA PHE A 103 -8.40 4.17 -8.71
C PHE A 103 -7.76 2.80 -8.68
N THR A 104 -7.29 2.31 -9.82
CA THR A 104 -6.54 1.05 -9.86
C THR A 104 -5.17 1.29 -9.24
N LEU A 105 -4.92 0.67 -8.08
CA LEU A 105 -3.60 0.68 -7.45
C LEU A 105 -2.70 -0.36 -8.11
N VAL A 106 -3.15 -1.58 -8.33
CA VAL A 106 -2.39 -2.58 -9.12
C VAL A 106 -3.33 -3.67 -9.59
N GLU A 107 -3.09 -4.19 -10.80
CA GLU A 107 -3.75 -5.38 -11.33
C GLU A 107 -2.70 -6.47 -11.62
N PHE A 108 -2.76 -7.58 -10.90
CA PHE A 108 -1.78 -8.68 -11.03
C PHE A 108 -1.96 -9.51 -12.32
N GLY A 109 -3.06 -9.27 -13.06
CA GLY A 109 -3.34 -9.82 -14.38
C GLY A 109 -2.92 -8.92 -15.55
N ALA A 110 -2.39 -7.73 -15.27
CA ALA A 110 -2.09 -6.74 -16.30
C ALA A 110 -1.02 -7.23 -17.28
N GLN A 111 -1.21 -6.91 -18.56
CA GLN A 111 -0.25 -7.22 -19.61
C GLN A 111 0.81 -6.12 -19.69
N VAL A 112 2.02 -6.49 -20.11
CA VAL A 112 3.07 -5.51 -20.43
C VAL A 112 2.56 -4.54 -21.51
N GLY A 113 2.73 -3.25 -21.26
CA GLY A 113 2.19 -2.16 -22.08
C GLY A 113 0.83 -1.63 -21.62
N ALA A 114 0.17 -2.26 -20.64
CA ALA A 114 -0.95 -1.65 -19.93
C ALA A 114 -0.48 -0.42 -19.15
N TYR A 115 -1.38 0.51 -18.87
CA TYR A 115 -1.07 1.70 -18.08
C TYR A 115 -2.26 2.17 -17.27
N TYR A 116 -1.96 2.89 -16.18
CA TYR A 116 -2.93 3.57 -15.33
C TYR A 116 -2.60 5.05 -15.31
N GLU A 117 -3.60 5.90 -15.54
CA GLU A 117 -3.49 7.35 -15.50
C GLU A 117 -4.34 7.91 -14.38
N PHE A 118 -3.73 8.77 -13.58
CA PHE A 118 -4.37 9.59 -12.57
C PHE A 118 -4.36 11.04 -13.01
N ASP A 119 -5.52 11.69 -12.95
CA ASP A 119 -5.69 13.13 -13.14
C ASP A 119 -6.86 13.63 -12.27
N ASP A 120 -6.57 14.46 -11.27
CA ASP A 120 -7.59 15.18 -10.48
C ASP A 120 -7.62 16.69 -10.78
N GLY A 121 -6.92 17.13 -11.83
CA GLY A 121 -6.74 18.52 -12.21
C GLY A 121 -5.66 19.28 -11.41
N TYR A 122 -5.12 18.69 -10.34
CA TYR A 122 -4.00 19.24 -9.58
C TYR A 122 -2.75 18.35 -9.66
N TRP A 123 -2.92 17.03 -9.61
CA TRP A 123 -1.89 16.03 -9.84
C TRP A 123 -2.20 15.22 -11.08
N TYR A 124 -1.14 14.94 -11.84
CA TYR A 124 -1.16 13.97 -12.92
C TYR A 124 -0.01 13.00 -12.72
N PHE A 125 -0.29 11.71 -12.76
CA PHE A 125 0.74 10.69 -12.88
C PHE A 125 0.27 9.51 -13.71
N ARG A 126 1.23 8.86 -14.35
CA ARG A 126 1.02 7.68 -15.18
C ARG A 126 1.94 6.57 -14.71
N ARG A 127 1.44 5.34 -14.71
CA ARG A 127 2.20 4.13 -14.41
C ARG A 127 2.05 3.16 -15.55
N ASP A 128 3.18 2.78 -16.15
CA ASP A 128 3.24 1.85 -17.27
C ASP A 128 3.68 0.48 -16.78
N VAL A 129 2.90 -0.56 -17.06
CA VAL A 129 3.30 -1.94 -16.76
C VAL A 129 4.40 -2.34 -17.73
N THR A 130 5.63 -2.49 -17.22
CA THR A 130 6.83 -2.79 -18.01
C THR A 130 7.25 -4.24 -17.95
N GLY A 131 6.76 -5.00 -16.95
CA GLY A 131 7.08 -6.41 -16.83
C GLY A 131 6.13 -7.16 -15.90
N ARG A 132 6.11 -8.47 -16.08
CA ARG A 132 5.35 -9.42 -15.26
C ARG A 132 6.01 -10.79 -15.32
N GLU A 133 6.32 -11.36 -14.18
CA GLU A 133 6.96 -12.68 -14.12
C GLU A 133 6.65 -13.42 -12.83
N SER A 134 6.92 -14.73 -12.81
CA SER A 134 7.02 -15.48 -11.56
C SER A 134 8.35 -15.15 -10.91
N TYR A 135 8.32 -14.76 -9.65
CA TYR A 135 9.50 -14.31 -8.92
C TYR A 135 9.54 -14.92 -7.52
N HIS A 136 10.74 -15.20 -7.03
CA HIS A 136 10.93 -15.70 -5.68
C HIS A 136 11.43 -14.55 -4.81
N ILE A 137 10.66 -14.18 -3.79
CA ILE A 137 11.09 -13.22 -2.78
C ILE A 137 11.48 -13.96 -1.50
N GLU A 138 12.54 -13.48 -0.86
CA GLU A 138 12.78 -13.78 0.56
C GLU A 138 11.80 -12.94 1.37
N CYS A 139 10.71 -13.55 1.83
CA CYS A 139 9.77 -12.87 2.71
C CYS A 139 9.33 -13.84 3.79
N LEU A 140 9.18 -13.35 5.02
CA LEU A 140 8.79 -14.18 6.17
C LEU A 140 9.80 -15.31 6.47
N GLY A 141 11.10 -15.13 6.14
CA GLY A 141 12.12 -16.17 6.30
C GLY A 141 11.89 -17.42 5.44
N GLN A 142 11.05 -17.30 4.41
CA GLN A 142 10.74 -18.36 3.45
C GLN A 142 10.97 -17.86 2.02
N HIS A 143 11.28 -18.80 1.14
CA HIS A 143 11.24 -18.58 -0.30
C HIS A 143 9.79 -18.64 -0.76
N LEU A 144 9.17 -17.48 -1.00
CA LEU A 144 7.79 -17.40 -1.49
C LEU A 144 7.78 -17.22 -3.01
N GLU A 145 7.07 -18.09 -3.71
CA GLU A 145 6.75 -17.88 -5.12
C GLU A 145 5.66 -16.80 -5.25
N THR A 146 5.91 -15.81 -6.08
CA THR A 146 5.03 -14.65 -6.29
C THR A 146 4.84 -14.38 -7.77
N ILE A 147 3.75 -13.69 -8.10
CA ILE A 147 3.60 -12.97 -9.35
C ILE A 147 4.12 -11.56 -9.08
N ALA A 148 5.17 -11.18 -9.78
CA ALA A 148 5.71 -9.83 -9.77
C ALA A 148 5.10 -9.01 -10.92
N VAL A 149 4.69 -7.78 -10.62
CA VAL A 149 4.28 -6.78 -11.62
C VAL A 149 5.16 -5.55 -11.48
N TYR A 150 5.78 -5.13 -12.58
CA TYR A 150 6.69 -3.99 -12.62
C TYR A 150 6.02 -2.82 -13.32
N GLU A 151 6.10 -1.66 -12.69
CA GLU A 151 5.50 -0.44 -13.19
C GLU A 151 6.52 0.68 -13.21
N ASN A 152 6.65 1.37 -14.34
CA ASN A 152 7.48 2.56 -14.49
C ASN A 152 6.63 3.83 -14.44
N MET A 153 7.15 4.86 -13.78
CA MET A 153 6.56 6.20 -13.70
C MET A 153 7.35 7.15 -14.61
N PRO A 154 6.97 7.32 -15.89
CA PRO A 154 7.77 8.07 -16.87
C PRO A 154 8.04 9.53 -16.47
N TYR A 155 7.08 10.16 -15.77
CA TYR A 155 7.23 11.53 -15.27
C TYR A 155 7.79 11.59 -13.85
N GLY A 156 7.93 10.44 -13.20
CA GLY A 156 8.19 10.33 -11.77
C GLY A 156 7.03 10.80 -10.91
N MET A 157 7.10 10.49 -9.62
CA MET A 157 6.24 11.06 -8.58
C MET A 157 7.13 11.51 -7.42
N ASP A 158 7.16 12.81 -7.16
CA ASP A 158 7.93 13.35 -6.04
C ASP A 158 7.35 12.86 -4.70
N ILE A 159 8.24 12.49 -3.78
CA ILE A 159 7.95 12.25 -2.37
C ILE A 159 8.61 13.37 -1.55
N PRO A 160 7.92 14.51 -1.33
CA PRO A 160 8.52 15.68 -0.72
C PRO A 160 9.09 15.43 0.68
N LEU A 161 8.54 14.47 1.42
CA LEU A 161 9.00 14.12 2.78
C LEU A 161 10.42 13.58 2.80
N PHE A 162 10.81 12.81 1.79
CA PHE A 162 12.13 12.17 1.71
C PHE A 162 13.05 12.85 0.70
N GLY A 163 12.54 13.79 -0.10
CA GLY A 163 13.32 14.50 -1.11
C GLY A 163 13.73 13.60 -2.28
N CYS A 164 12.91 12.60 -2.62
CA CYS A 164 13.15 11.67 -3.72
C CYS A 164 11.96 11.59 -4.68
N THR A 165 12.21 11.01 -5.85
CA THR A 165 11.21 10.77 -6.88
C THR A 165 11.06 9.28 -7.11
N ILE A 166 9.83 8.77 -7.06
CA ILE A 166 9.51 7.40 -7.45
C ILE A 166 9.73 7.24 -8.95
N ARG A 167 10.42 6.17 -9.34
CA ARG A 167 10.65 5.80 -10.74
C ARG A 167 10.01 4.48 -11.09
N THR A 168 10.18 3.48 -10.22
CA THR A 168 9.70 2.13 -10.48
C THR A 168 8.99 1.60 -9.25
N ILE A 169 7.90 0.85 -9.46
CA ILE A 169 7.21 0.12 -8.40
C ILE A 169 7.18 -1.36 -8.78
N TYR A 170 7.54 -2.22 -7.84
CA TYR A 170 7.54 -3.67 -7.95
C TYR A 170 6.52 -4.22 -6.97
N TRP A 171 5.48 -4.87 -7.50
CA TRP A 171 4.41 -5.44 -6.70
C TRP A 171 4.54 -6.96 -6.65
N TYR A 172 4.59 -7.54 -5.46
CA TYR A 172 4.74 -8.98 -5.28
C TYR A 172 3.49 -9.59 -4.66
N TRP A 173 2.81 -10.45 -5.43
CA TRP A 173 1.58 -11.14 -5.01
C TRP A 173 1.79 -12.64 -4.89
N ASN A 174 1.43 -13.20 -3.74
CA ASN A 174 1.38 -14.64 -3.52
C ASN A 174 -0.08 -15.14 -3.60
N PRO A 175 -0.38 -16.25 -4.29
CA PRO A 175 -1.74 -16.79 -4.40
C PRO A 175 -2.40 -17.19 -3.08
N VAL A 176 -1.61 -17.47 -2.05
CA VAL A 176 -2.08 -17.89 -0.73
C VAL A 176 -2.27 -16.68 0.19
N TYR A 177 -1.29 -15.77 0.23
CA TYR A 177 -1.25 -14.65 1.18
C TYR A 177 -1.76 -13.31 0.62
N GLY A 178 -1.86 -13.16 -0.70
CA GLY A 178 -2.16 -11.89 -1.34
C GLY A 178 -0.92 -11.02 -1.55
N LEU A 179 -1.04 -9.70 -1.35
CA LEU A 179 0.08 -8.77 -1.47
C LEU A 179 1.07 -9.02 -0.31
N VAL A 180 2.32 -9.34 -0.64
CA VAL A 180 3.35 -9.73 0.35
C VAL A 180 4.51 -8.74 0.43
N CYS A 181 4.85 -8.07 -0.68
CA CYS A 181 5.90 -7.07 -0.72
C CYS A 181 5.61 -6.01 -1.79
N ILE A 182 6.05 -4.78 -1.53
CA ILE A 182 6.22 -3.74 -2.54
C ILE A 182 7.66 -3.24 -2.43
N GLU A 183 8.36 -3.15 -3.55
CA GLU A 183 9.61 -2.40 -3.64
C GLU A 183 9.40 -1.17 -4.51
N ILE A 184 10.05 -0.07 -4.12
CA ILE A 184 9.97 1.21 -4.83
C ILE A 184 11.38 1.68 -5.09
N GLU A 185 11.72 1.83 -6.36
CA GLU A 185 12.97 2.44 -6.79
C GLU A 185 12.79 3.95 -6.86
N THR A 186 13.71 4.67 -6.21
CA THR A 186 13.75 6.13 -6.20
C THR A 186 15.08 6.66 -6.74
N ASP A 187 15.10 7.91 -7.21
CA ASP A 187 16.32 8.54 -7.72
C ASP A 187 17.42 8.75 -6.67
N ASN A 188 17.06 9.29 -5.49
CA ASN A 188 18.00 9.81 -4.50
C ASN A 188 17.89 9.13 -3.13
N CYS A 189 16.89 8.26 -2.90
CA CYS A 189 16.72 7.52 -1.65
C CYS A 189 16.98 6.01 -1.79
N GLY A 190 17.41 5.56 -2.98
CA GLY A 190 17.62 4.14 -3.25
C GLY A 190 16.30 3.36 -3.28
N PHE A 191 16.36 2.10 -2.84
CA PHE A 191 15.20 1.22 -2.76
C PHE A 191 14.47 1.38 -1.44
N ILE A 192 13.16 1.60 -1.51
CA ILE A 192 12.24 1.50 -0.38
C ILE A 192 11.56 0.14 -0.47
N GLU A 193 11.74 -0.70 0.56
CA GLU A 193 11.10 -2.00 0.63
C GLU A 193 9.99 -1.98 1.70
N ILE A 194 8.78 -2.32 1.29
CA ILE A 194 7.62 -2.45 2.15
C ILE A 194 7.26 -3.94 2.19
N GLN A 195 7.76 -4.62 3.21
CA GLN A 195 7.37 -5.99 3.50
C GLN A 195 6.09 -5.99 4.32
N PHE A 196 5.07 -6.72 3.88
CA PHE A 196 3.83 -6.84 4.62
C PHE A 196 3.97 -8.00 5.61
N ILE A 197 4.44 -7.72 6.85
CA ILE A 197 4.70 -8.76 7.87
C ILE A 197 3.97 -8.55 9.21
N SER A 198 3.13 -9.53 9.60
CA SER A 198 3.19 -10.20 10.91
C SER A 198 2.48 -11.58 10.84
N ILE A 199 3.08 -12.55 10.14
CA ILE A 199 2.66 -13.95 10.27
C ILE A 199 3.70 -14.64 11.13
N ASP A 200 3.35 -14.92 12.38
CA ASP A 200 4.06 -15.90 13.18
C ASP A 200 3.83 -17.25 12.50
N LEU A 201 4.86 -17.80 11.87
CA LEU A 201 4.75 -19.02 11.05
C LEU A 201 4.80 -20.30 11.89
N GLY A 202 4.86 -20.18 13.21
CA GLY A 202 4.96 -21.31 14.14
C GLY A 202 6.37 -21.86 14.29
#